data_AF-A0A937WDV8-F1
#
_entry.id   AF-A0A937WDV8-F1
#
_cell.length_a   1.000
_cell.length_b   1.000
_cell.length_c   1.000
_cell.angle_alpha   90.00
_cell.angle_beta   90.00
_cell.angle_gamma   90.00
#
_symmetry.space_group_name_H-M   'P 1'
#
loop_
_entity.id
_entity.type
_entity.pdbx_description
1 polymer ?
#
loop_
_entity_poly.entity_id
_entity_poly.type
_entity_poly.pdbx_seq_one_letter_code
_entity_poly.pdbx_strand_id
1 'polypeptide(L)'
;MSAIGRFFKALGYLLTFRLDKASEAIMNKPDIVKLRYEEVIQAKAQDIQRVVEAVSGLVHLQEQKKSELKRITQQLAEDEDVVGAVLAEAQDKVKQLQAAGKSEDEIQADTEYIQLLGEYNDLCSTKDQRKERIEILRTDIQNLEVKLQEQKLNLQHLKRDLDDLKIKAKEDVARLVSAQQEKALNDMLAGISTSDTARELEQLDNIVGQAEAAARVTSELAGTDTRLRRAQLLEKHRGRQYTGEFSRLVGLAKETDTATRTAEEEPAEKVKLPEA
;
A
#
# COMPACT_ATOMS: atom_id res chain seq x y z
N MET A 1 -8.73 -4.17 -2.92
CA MET A 1 -7.76 -3.08 -2.67
C MET A 1 -7.24 -3.21 -1.24
N SER A 2 -5.93 -3.13 -1.01
CA SER A 2 -5.32 -3.25 0.33
C SER A 2 -5.79 -2.13 1.29
N ALA A 3 -5.77 -2.39 2.60
CA ALA A 3 -5.98 -1.38 3.64
C ALA A 3 -4.94 -0.26 3.57
N ILE A 4 -3.68 -0.59 3.24
CA ILE A 4 -2.58 0.35 2.99
C ILE A 4 -3.00 1.38 1.94
N GLY A 5 -3.56 0.93 0.82
CA GLY A 5 -4.05 1.80 -0.26
C GLY A 5 -5.21 2.71 0.15
N ARG A 6 -6.03 2.32 1.14
CA ARG A 6 -7.07 3.18 1.72
C ARG A 6 -6.49 4.22 2.67
N PHE A 7 -5.50 3.86 3.49
CA PHE A 7 -4.82 4.79 4.39
C PHE A 7 -4.06 5.87 3.62
N PHE A 8 -3.25 5.50 2.62
CA PHE A 8 -2.57 6.45 1.75
C PHE A 8 -3.55 7.33 0.94
N LYS A 9 -4.71 6.79 0.53
CA LYS A 9 -5.75 7.58 -0.14
C LYS A 9 -6.40 8.61 0.80
N ALA A 10 -6.65 8.26 2.06
CA ALA A 10 -7.15 9.20 3.07
C ALA A 10 -6.13 10.29 3.40
N LEU A 11 -4.85 9.93 3.58
CA LEU A 11 -3.75 10.87 3.83
C LEU A 11 -3.51 11.80 2.63
N GLY A 12 -3.63 11.27 1.40
CA GLY A 12 -3.62 12.05 0.17
C GLY A 12 -4.80 13.02 0.08
N TYR A 13 -6.02 12.59 0.43
CA TYR A 13 -7.19 13.49 0.44
C TYR A 13 -7.04 14.64 1.44
N LEU A 14 -6.47 14.38 2.62
CA LEU A 14 -6.15 15.41 3.63
C LEU A 14 -5.21 16.50 3.08
N LEU A 15 -4.29 16.13 2.18
CA LEU A 15 -3.38 17.06 1.49
C LEU A 15 -4.04 17.78 0.31
N THR A 16 -4.91 17.12 -0.48
CA THR A 16 -5.59 17.78 -1.62
C THR A 16 -6.49 18.94 -1.22
N PHE A 17 -6.97 18.99 0.02
CA PHE A 17 -7.79 20.09 0.53
C PHE A 17 -7.00 21.34 0.94
N ARG A 18 -5.66 21.32 0.84
CA ARG A 18 -4.75 22.44 1.17
C ARG A 18 -3.56 22.52 0.20
N LEU A 19 -3.83 22.53 -1.10
CA LEU A 19 -2.79 22.62 -2.13
C LEU A 19 -2.83 23.93 -2.92
N ASP A 20 -1.69 24.61 -2.93
CA ASP A 20 -1.29 25.61 -3.92
C ASP A 20 0.00 25.12 -4.60
N LYS A 21 0.20 25.42 -5.89
CA LYS A 21 1.12 24.70 -6.78
C LYS A 21 2.59 24.75 -6.34
N ALA A 22 3.00 25.80 -5.62
CA ALA A 22 4.35 25.91 -5.07
C ALA A 22 4.70 24.78 -4.08
N SER A 23 3.70 24.18 -3.41
CA SER A 23 3.92 23.09 -2.46
C SER A 23 4.32 21.78 -3.16
N GLU A 24 3.82 21.53 -4.37
CA GLU A 24 4.01 20.27 -5.11
C GLU A 24 5.50 20.04 -5.47
N ALA A 25 6.19 21.09 -5.92
CA ALA A 25 7.62 21.05 -6.21
C ALA A 25 8.50 20.85 -4.94
N ILE A 26 7.98 21.19 -3.76
CA ILE A 26 8.67 20.98 -2.48
C ILE A 26 8.39 19.57 -1.94
N MET A 27 7.15 19.08 -2.05
CA MET A 27 6.77 17.73 -1.58
C MET A 27 7.47 16.59 -2.33
N ASN A 28 7.89 16.81 -3.58
CA ASN A 28 8.57 15.82 -4.42
C ASN A 28 10.11 15.75 -4.22
N LYS A 29 10.62 16.18 -3.06
CA LYS A 29 12.03 16.00 -2.68
C LYS A 29 12.25 14.68 -1.92
N PRO A 30 13.31 13.89 -2.24
CA PRO A 30 13.67 12.66 -1.53
C PRO A 30 13.63 12.76 -0.01
N ASP A 31 14.20 13.83 0.57
CA ASP A 31 14.27 14.00 2.02
C ASP A 31 12.88 14.16 2.67
N ILE A 32 11.96 14.85 1.99
CA ILE A 32 10.59 15.08 2.48
C ILE A 32 9.72 13.84 2.30
N VAL A 33 9.92 13.09 1.22
CA VAL A 33 9.26 11.78 1.02
C VAL A 33 9.79 10.74 2.01
N LYS A 34 11.10 10.74 2.28
CA LYS A 34 11.75 9.92 3.31
C LYS A 34 11.20 10.25 4.70
N LEU A 35 11.17 11.54 5.09
CA LEU A 35 10.65 11.98 6.38
C LEU A 35 9.19 11.53 6.58
N ARG A 36 8.34 11.69 5.57
CA ARG A 36 6.94 11.20 5.60
C ARG A 36 6.83 9.69 5.74
N TYR A 37 7.74 8.93 5.12
CA TYR A 37 7.81 7.49 5.35
C TYR A 37 8.26 7.16 6.78
N GLU A 38 9.23 7.88 7.33
CA GLU A 38 9.69 7.72 8.71
C GLU A 38 8.58 8.05 9.73
N GLU A 39 7.79 9.11 9.51
CA GLU A 39 6.60 9.46 10.29
C GLU A 39 5.56 8.32 10.31
N VAL A 40 5.20 7.77 9.15
CA VAL A 40 4.20 6.68 9.05
C VAL A 40 4.74 5.35 9.60
N ILE A 41 6.04 5.10 9.46
CA ILE A 41 6.75 3.96 10.09
C ILE A 41 6.71 4.10 11.63
N GLN A 42 6.95 5.29 12.17
CA GLN A 42 6.87 5.57 13.60
C GLN A 42 5.43 5.43 14.13
N ALA A 43 4.43 5.94 13.41
CA ALA A 43 3.02 5.78 13.77
C ALA A 43 2.60 4.30 13.84
N LYS A 44 2.93 3.50 12.81
CA LYS A 44 2.69 2.05 12.82
C LYS A 44 3.45 1.32 13.94
N ALA A 45 4.64 1.77 14.31
CA ALA A 45 5.38 1.21 15.44
C ALA A 45 4.68 1.49 16.79
N GLN A 46 4.08 2.67 16.95
CA GLN A 46 3.24 2.98 18.13
C GLN A 46 1.95 2.15 18.14
N ASP A 47 1.30 1.92 17.01
CA ASP A 47 0.12 1.03 16.93
C ASP A 47 0.46 -0.41 17.33
N ILE A 48 1.65 -0.91 16.93
CA ILE A 48 2.17 -2.20 17.39
C ILE A 48 2.37 -2.22 18.91
N GLN A 49 2.89 -1.15 19.51
CA GLN A 49 3.05 -1.05 20.96
C GLN A 49 1.70 -1.09 21.68
N ARG A 50 0.71 -0.30 21.24
CA ARG A 50 -0.67 -0.30 21.78
C ARG A 50 -1.31 -1.70 21.75
N VAL A 51 -1.10 -2.45 20.67
CA VAL A 51 -1.62 -3.84 20.56
C VAL A 51 -0.83 -4.81 21.45
N VAL A 52 0.48 -4.63 21.64
CA VAL A 52 1.28 -5.42 22.61
C VAL A 52 0.82 -5.14 24.06
N GLU A 53 0.53 -3.89 24.41
CA GLU A 53 -0.03 -3.51 25.71
C GLU A 53 -1.40 -4.16 25.93
N ALA A 54 -2.30 -4.08 24.95
CA ALA A 54 -3.61 -4.73 25.00
C ALA A 54 -3.51 -6.26 25.14
N VAL A 55 -2.63 -6.91 24.37
CA VAL A 55 -2.33 -8.36 24.49
C VAL A 55 -1.80 -8.69 25.89
N SER A 56 -0.92 -7.86 26.46
CA SER A 56 -0.35 -8.08 27.79
C SER A 56 -1.40 -7.93 28.89
N GLY A 57 -2.30 -6.94 28.79
CA GLY A 57 -3.42 -6.76 29.71
C GLY A 57 -4.42 -7.93 29.65
N LEU A 58 -4.73 -8.43 28.44
CA LEU A 58 -5.57 -9.62 28.27
C LEU A 58 -4.95 -10.88 28.89
N VAL A 59 -3.64 -11.10 28.72
CA VAL A 59 -2.92 -12.23 29.36
C VAL A 59 -2.94 -12.09 30.89
N HIS A 60 -2.70 -10.89 31.43
CA HIS A 60 -2.72 -10.68 32.88
C HIS A 60 -4.11 -10.95 33.48
N LEU A 61 -5.18 -10.44 32.85
CA LEU A 61 -6.55 -10.69 33.28
C LEU A 61 -6.96 -12.17 33.14
N GLN A 62 -6.49 -12.85 32.09
CA GLN A 62 -6.69 -14.29 31.91
C GLN A 62 -6.02 -15.09 33.03
N GLU A 63 -4.79 -14.74 33.41
CA GLU A 63 -4.04 -15.44 34.47
C GLU A 63 -4.64 -15.18 35.87
N GLN A 64 -5.08 -13.94 36.15
CA GLN A 64 -5.86 -13.62 37.34
C GLN A 64 -7.11 -14.52 37.46
N LYS A 65 -7.89 -14.66 36.37
CA LYS A 65 -9.08 -15.53 36.35
C LYS A 65 -8.74 -17.02 36.44
N LYS A 66 -7.62 -17.48 35.86
CA LYS A 66 -7.13 -18.87 36.01
C LYS A 66 -6.72 -19.17 37.46
N SER A 67 -6.08 -18.21 38.13
CA SER A 67 -5.76 -18.31 39.56
C SER A 67 -7.03 -18.28 40.43
N GLU A 68 -8.01 -17.43 40.12
CA GLU A 68 -9.30 -17.40 40.84
C GLU A 68 -10.07 -18.72 40.65
N LEU A 69 -10.15 -19.23 39.41
CA LEU A 69 -10.78 -20.51 39.08
C LEU A 69 -10.14 -21.65 39.85
N LYS A 70 -8.80 -21.73 39.91
CA LYS A 70 -8.09 -22.74 40.70
C LYS A 70 -8.45 -22.64 42.19
N ARG A 71 -8.45 -21.43 42.76
CA ARG A 71 -8.78 -21.18 44.17
C ARG A 71 -10.22 -21.60 44.50
N ILE A 72 -11.20 -21.25 43.66
CA ILE A 72 -12.61 -21.59 43.89
C ILE A 72 -12.88 -23.09 43.64
N THR A 73 -12.17 -23.71 42.69
CA THR A 73 -12.23 -25.17 42.48
C THR A 73 -11.69 -25.93 43.70
N GLN A 74 -10.61 -25.45 44.33
CA GLN A 74 -10.12 -26.02 45.58
C GLN A 74 -11.14 -25.85 46.72
N GLN A 75 -11.73 -24.66 46.88
CA GLN A 75 -12.76 -24.41 47.90
C GLN A 75 -14.03 -25.26 47.70
N LEU A 76 -14.40 -25.57 46.46
CA LEU A 76 -15.52 -26.48 46.19
C LEU A 76 -15.20 -27.92 46.63
N ALA A 77 -13.96 -28.38 46.45
CA ALA A 77 -13.53 -29.68 46.95
C ALA A 77 -13.49 -29.72 48.49
N GLU A 78 -13.01 -28.65 49.13
CA GLU A 78 -13.04 -28.49 50.59
C GLU A 78 -14.48 -28.53 51.13
N ASP A 79 -15.46 -27.92 50.45
CA ASP A 79 -16.89 -28.06 50.80
C ASP A 79 -17.47 -29.46 50.48
N GLU A 80 -16.88 -30.21 49.54
CA GLU A 80 -17.30 -31.58 49.22
C GLU A 80 -16.90 -32.55 50.33
N ASP A 81 -15.70 -32.40 50.88
CA ASP A 81 -15.25 -33.13 52.08
C ASP A 81 -16.08 -32.75 53.32
N VAL A 82 -16.31 -31.45 53.57
CA VAL A 82 -17.08 -30.99 54.75
C VAL A 82 -18.54 -31.45 54.69
N VAL A 83 -19.20 -31.40 53.53
CA VAL A 83 -20.55 -31.96 53.38
C VAL A 83 -20.57 -33.48 53.61
N GLY A 84 -19.52 -34.20 53.21
CA GLY A 84 -19.35 -35.62 53.52
C GLY A 84 -19.27 -35.87 55.04
N ALA A 85 -18.54 -35.03 55.77
CA ALA A 85 -18.42 -35.10 57.23
C ALA A 85 -19.75 -34.81 57.94
N VAL A 86 -20.44 -33.70 57.61
CA VAL A 86 -21.73 -33.33 58.22
C VAL A 86 -22.80 -34.40 57.95
N LEU A 87 -22.82 -35.00 56.75
CA LEU A 87 -23.71 -36.12 56.45
C LEU A 87 -23.40 -37.37 57.28
N ALA A 88 -22.12 -37.69 57.50
CA ALA A 88 -21.73 -38.84 58.32
C ALA A 88 -22.11 -38.63 59.80
N GLU A 89 -21.87 -37.44 60.33
CA GLU A 89 -22.24 -37.07 61.71
C GLU A 89 -23.76 -37.07 61.92
N ALA A 90 -24.53 -36.52 60.98
CA ALA A 90 -25.99 -36.60 60.99
C ALA A 90 -26.51 -38.05 60.96
N GLN A 91 -25.91 -38.93 60.13
CA GLN A 91 -26.25 -40.34 60.11
C GLN A 91 -25.93 -41.05 61.43
N ASP A 92 -24.79 -40.75 62.05
CA ASP A 92 -24.42 -41.35 63.34
C ASP A 92 -25.27 -40.83 64.50
N LYS A 93 -25.66 -39.55 64.49
CA LYS A 93 -26.65 -39.01 65.42
C LYS A 93 -28.00 -39.72 65.27
N VAL A 94 -28.51 -39.89 64.05
CA VAL A 94 -29.76 -40.63 63.79
C VAL A 94 -29.68 -42.08 64.30
N LYS A 95 -28.59 -42.80 64.03
CA LYS A 95 -28.36 -44.17 64.55
C LYS A 95 -28.39 -44.21 66.09
N GLN A 96 -27.73 -43.25 66.76
CA GLN A 96 -27.71 -43.17 68.22
C GLN A 96 -29.11 -42.93 68.80
N LEU A 97 -29.88 -42.02 68.21
CA LEU A 97 -31.23 -41.70 68.67
C LEU A 97 -32.23 -42.85 68.42
N GLN A 98 -32.12 -43.54 67.27
CA GLN A 98 -32.87 -44.77 66.99
C GLN A 98 -32.51 -45.89 67.98
N ALA A 99 -31.23 -46.07 68.31
CA ALA A 99 -30.78 -47.04 69.32
C ALA A 99 -31.25 -46.69 70.75
N ALA A 100 -31.47 -45.39 71.03
CA ALA A 100 -32.12 -44.92 72.27
C ALA A 100 -33.65 -45.08 72.27
N GLY A 101 -34.25 -45.58 71.17
CA GLY A 101 -35.68 -45.83 71.06
C GLY A 101 -36.53 -44.60 70.74
N LYS A 102 -35.94 -43.48 70.32
CA LYS A 102 -36.71 -42.31 69.85
C LYS A 102 -37.50 -42.65 68.58
N SER A 103 -38.70 -42.09 68.48
CA SER A 103 -39.48 -42.07 67.24
C SER A 103 -38.90 -41.08 66.21
N GLU A 104 -39.35 -41.17 64.96
CA GLU A 104 -38.85 -40.31 63.87
C GLU A 104 -39.15 -38.82 64.13
N ASP A 105 -40.34 -38.49 64.65
CA ASP A 105 -40.73 -37.13 65.02
C ASP A 105 -39.81 -36.55 66.13
N GLU A 106 -39.42 -37.37 67.11
CA GLU A 106 -38.50 -36.98 68.20
C GLU A 106 -37.03 -36.86 67.76
N ILE A 107 -36.69 -37.42 66.59
CA ILE A 107 -35.39 -37.25 65.92
C ILE A 107 -35.41 -35.97 65.08
N GLN A 108 -36.48 -35.73 64.31
CA GLN A 108 -36.64 -34.48 63.54
C GLN A 108 -36.75 -33.23 64.44
N ALA A 109 -37.21 -33.39 65.68
CA ALA A 109 -37.22 -32.36 66.71
C ALA A 109 -35.91 -32.26 67.54
N ASP A 110 -34.92 -33.12 67.31
CA ASP A 110 -33.65 -33.12 68.07
C ASP A 110 -32.77 -31.91 67.67
N THR A 111 -32.31 -31.15 68.66
CA THR A 111 -31.65 -29.85 68.39
C THR A 111 -30.33 -30.00 67.63
N GLU A 112 -29.56 -31.06 67.88
CA GLU A 112 -28.31 -31.31 67.15
C GLU A 112 -28.60 -31.79 65.71
N TYR A 113 -29.64 -32.59 65.51
CA TYR A 113 -30.08 -32.99 64.16
C TYR A 113 -30.53 -31.78 63.33
N ILE A 114 -31.29 -30.85 63.93
CA ILE A 114 -31.71 -29.60 63.28
C ILE A 114 -30.50 -28.72 62.93
N GLN A 115 -29.48 -28.66 63.79
CA GLN A 115 -28.24 -27.92 63.52
C GLN A 115 -27.47 -28.51 62.33
N LEU A 116 -27.20 -29.81 62.34
CA LEU A 116 -26.50 -30.52 61.25
C LEU A 116 -27.27 -30.42 59.91
N LEU A 117 -28.61 -30.45 59.95
CA LEU A 117 -29.45 -30.22 58.78
C LEU A 117 -29.36 -28.76 58.28
N GLY A 118 -29.26 -27.78 59.17
CA GLY A 118 -29.02 -26.38 58.81
C GLY A 118 -27.68 -26.20 58.10
N GLU A 119 -26.59 -26.65 58.74
CA GLU A 119 -25.23 -26.57 58.19
C GLU A 119 -25.12 -27.29 56.84
N TYR A 120 -25.72 -28.47 56.69
CA TYR A 120 -25.78 -29.19 55.41
C TYR A 120 -26.44 -28.36 54.29
N ASN A 121 -27.56 -27.69 54.58
CA ASN A 121 -28.27 -26.87 53.60
C ASN A 121 -27.48 -25.60 53.21
N ASP A 122 -26.87 -24.92 54.18
CA ASP A 122 -26.04 -23.73 53.93
C ASP A 122 -24.78 -24.08 53.12
N LEU A 123 -24.16 -25.24 53.40
CA LEU A 123 -23.05 -25.76 52.61
C LEU A 123 -23.49 -26.14 51.18
N CYS A 124 -24.66 -26.76 50.99
CA CYS A 124 -25.17 -27.06 49.65
C CYS A 124 -25.40 -25.79 48.82
N SER A 125 -26.06 -24.77 49.41
CA SER A 125 -26.23 -23.44 48.80
C SER A 125 -24.88 -22.81 48.43
N THR A 126 -23.90 -22.88 49.34
CA THR A 126 -22.54 -22.35 49.13
C THR A 126 -21.81 -23.06 47.98
N LYS A 127 -21.95 -24.39 47.88
CA LYS A 127 -21.34 -25.21 46.81
C LYS A 127 -21.92 -24.88 45.45
N ASP A 128 -23.23 -24.72 45.35
CA ASP A 128 -23.88 -24.41 44.08
C ASP A 128 -23.52 -23.00 43.59
N GLN A 129 -23.40 -22.01 44.50
CA GLN A 129 -22.81 -20.70 44.18
C GLN A 129 -21.36 -20.81 43.69
N ARG A 130 -20.53 -21.70 44.28
CA ARG A 130 -19.16 -21.92 43.80
C ARG A 130 -19.12 -22.62 42.43
N LYS A 131 -20.02 -23.58 42.15
CA LYS A 131 -20.17 -24.21 40.81
C LYS A 131 -20.56 -23.18 39.76
N GLU A 132 -21.56 -22.33 40.02
CA GLU A 132 -21.96 -21.26 39.11
C GLU A 132 -20.78 -20.30 38.82
N ARG A 133 -20.07 -19.88 39.88
CA ARG A 133 -18.88 -19.02 39.75
C ARG A 133 -17.76 -19.69 38.94
N ILE A 134 -17.59 -21.00 39.05
CA ILE A 134 -16.64 -21.79 38.25
C ILE A 134 -17.01 -21.76 36.76
N GLU A 135 -18.29 -21.95 36.40
CA GLU A 135 -18.74 -21.89 35.01
C GLU A 135 -18.65 -20.48 34.40
N ILE A 136 -18.97 -19.45 35.19
CA ILE A 136 -18.75 -18.04 34.79
C ILE A 136 -17.27 -17.79 34.51
N LEU A 137 -16.35 -18.24 35.38
CA LEU A 137 -14.92 -18.07 35.19
C LEU A 137 -14.38 -18.87 33.99
N ARG A 138 -14.86 -20.10 33.77
CA ARG A 138 -14.53 -20.90 32.58
C ARG A 138 -14.95 -20.19 31.29
N THR A 139 -16.18 -19.67 31.26
CA THR A 139 -16.73 -18.90 30.13
C THR A 139 -15.93 -17.61 29.87
N ASP A 140 -15.60 -16.85 30.92
CA ASP A 140 -14.77 -15.65 30.81
C ASP A 140 -13.36 -15.96 30.27
N ILE A 141 -12.72 -17.03 30.73
CA ILE A 141 -11.39 -17.45 30.28
C ILE A 141 -11.43 -17.81 28.79
N GLN A 142 -12.45 -18.56 28.34
CA GLN A 142 -12.63 -18.88 26.92
C GLN A 142 -12.86 -17.61 26.07
N ASN A 143 -13.69 -16.68 26.56
CA ASN A 143 -13.92 -15.39 25.90
C ASN A 143 -12.66 -14.51 25.82
N LEU A 144 -11.79 -14.57 26.82
CA LEU A 144 -10.47 -13.92 26.79
C LEU A 144 -9.52 -14.61 25.82
N GLU A 145 -9.56 -15.93 25.69
CA GLU A 145 -8.73 -16.68 24.75
C GLU A 145 -9.07 -16.35 23.28
N VAL A 146 -10.36 -16.22 22.93
CA VAL A 146 -10.78 -15.75 21.59
C VAL A 146 -10.22 -14.34 21.31
N LYS A 147 -10.49 -13.37 22.19
CA LYS A 147 -10.00 -11.98 22.07
C LYS A 147 -8.47 -11.90 21.98
N LEU A 148 -7.77 -12.75 22.74
CA LEU A 148 -6.32 -12.82 22.73
C LEU A 148 -5.77 -13.34 21.39
N GLN A 149 -6.44 -14.29 20.73
CA GLN A 149 -6.05 -14.73 19.39
C GLN A 149 -6.33 -13.66 18.32
N GLU A 150 -7.47 -12.97 18.39
CA GLU A 150 -7.78 -11.83 17.52
C GLU A 150 -6.68 -10.76 17.58
N GLN A 151 -6.27 -10.34 18.78
CA GLN A 151 -5.22 -9.33 18.94
C GLN A 151 -3.82 -9.85 18.56
N LYS A 152 -3.53 -11.15 18.72
CA LYS A 152 -2.31 -11.77 18.18
C LYS A 152 -2.28 -11.75 16.65
N LEU A 153 -3.41 -12.00 15.98
CA LEU A 153 -3.52 -11.91 14.53
C LEU A 153 -3.35 -10.45 14.07
N ASN A 154 -4.03 -9.49 14.71
CA ASN A 154 -3.86 -8.06 14.44
C ASN A 154 -2.39 -7.62 14.57
N LEU A 155 -1.69 -8.08 15.62
CA LEU A 155 -0.28 -7.82 15.84
C LEU A 155 0.62 -8.41 14.74
N GLN A 156 0.33 -9.62 14.25
CA GLN A 156 1.04 -10.20 13.10
C GLN A 156 0.80 -9.41 11.82
N HIS A 157 -0.44 -8.98 11.56
CA HIS A 157 -0.77 -8.15 10.40
C HIS A 157 -0.03 -6.80 10.46
N LEU A 158 -0.12 -6.08 11.58
CA LEU A 158 0.57 -4.79 11.76
C LEU A 158 2.10 -4.89 11.58
N LYS A 159 2.73 -5.99 12.03
CA LYS A 159 4.16 -6.23 11.82
C LYS A 159 4.50 -6.41 10.33
N ARG A 160 3.75 -7.25 9.59
CA ARG A 160 3.91 -7.41 8.14
C ARG A 160 3.72 -6.07 7.41
N ASP A 161 2.64 -5.36 7.71
CA ASP A 161 2.31 -4.02 7.20
C ASP A 161 3.43 -2.98 7.43
N LEU A 162 4.16 -3.10 8.55
CA LEU A 162 5.28 -2.22 8.90
C LEU A 162 6.56 -2.59 8.13
N ASP A 163 6.84 -3.88 7.96
CA ASP A 163 8.04 -4.33 7.24
C ASP A 163 7.90 -4.14 5.72
N ASP A 164 6.71 -4.40 5.16
CA ASP A 164 6.35 -4.05 3.78
C ASP A 164 6.51 -2.53 3.54
N LEU A 165 6.08 -1.71 4.51
CA LEU A 165 6.23 -0.24 4.45
C LEU A 165 7.71 0.19 4.46
N LYS A 166 8.56 -0.44 5.28
CA LYS A 166 10.02 -0.16 5.29
C LYS A 166 10.70 -0.54 3.97
N ILE A 167 10.25 -1.60 3.30
CA ILE A 167 10.75 -1.99 1.98
C ILE A 167 10.31 -0.94 0.94
N LYS A 168 9.00 -0.65 0.87
CA LYS A 168 8.44 0.34 -0.07
C LYS A 168 9.04 1.74 0.11
N ALA A 169 9.30 2.16 1.35
CA ALA A 169 9.96 3.44 1.65
C ALA A 169 11.35 3.54 1.00
N LYS A 170 12.16 2.46 1.07
CA LYS A 170 13.48 2.42 0.43
C LYS A 170 13.37 2.44 -1.09
N GLU A 171 12.46 1.64 -1.67
CA GLU A 171 12.26 1.60 -3.12
C GLU A 171 11.80 2.95 -3.68
N ASP A 172 10.79 3.58 -3.08
CA ASP A 172 10.23 4.82 -3.61
C ASP A 172 11.18 6.01 -3.43
N VAL A 173 11.94 6.06 -2.32
CA VAL A 173 13.00 7.07 -2.15
C VAL A 173 14.13 6.85 -3.16
N ALA A 174 14.54 5.60 -3.41
CA ALA A 174 15.57 5.30 -4.41
C ALA A 174 15.12 5.64 -5.84
N ARG A 175 13.87 5.32 -6.21
CA ARG A 175 13.24 5.73 -7.48
C ARG A 175 13.20 7.25 -7.62
N LEU A 176 12.84 7.97 -6.56
CA LEU A 176 12.77 9.43 -6.57
C LEU A 176 14.14 10.10 -6.67
N VAL A 177 15.17 9.55 -6.02
CA VAL A 177 16.57 10.00 -6.19
C VAL A 177 17.04 9.76 -7.63
N SER A 178 16.76 8.58 -8.20
CA SER A 178 17.12 8.25 -9.58
C SER A 178 16.43 9.20 -10.58
N ALA A 179 15.12 9.43 -10.43
CA ALA A 179 14.37 10.37 -11.27
C ALA A 179 14.87 11.83 -11.14
N GLN A 180 15.36 12.24 -9.97
CA GLN A 180 16.01 13.55 -9.82
C GLN A 180 17.41 13.61 -10.48
N GLN A 181 18.17 12.52 -10.47
CA GLN A 181 19.46 12.42 -11.17
C GLN A 181 19.26 12.41 -12.69
N GLU A 182 18.31 11.61 -13.20
CA GLU A 182 17.90 11.61 -14.62
C GLU A 182 17.43 12.99 -15.07
N LYS A 183 16.60 13.67 -14.26
CA LYS A 183 16.21 15.05 -14.55
C LYS A 183 17.42 15.98 -14.58
N ALA A 184 18.30 15.95 -13.58
CA ALA A 184 19.47 16.83 -13.53
C ALA A 184 20.44 16.59 -14.71
N LEU A 185 20.58 15.34 -15.16
CA LEU A 185 21.34 14.99 -16.36
C LEU A 185 20.67 15.53 -17.63
N ASN A 186 19.34 15.41 -17.76
CA ASN A 186 18.60 15.96 -18.90
C ASN A 186 18.62 17.50 -18.93
N ASP A 187 18.43 18.15 -17.79
CA ASP A 187 18.54 19.61 -17.65
C ASP A 187 19.98 20.08 -18.01
N MET A 188 21.01 19.33 -17.61
CA MET A 188 22.41 19.59 -17.96
C MET A 188 22.70 19.38 -19.45
N LEU A 189 22.20 18.29 -20.06
CA LEU A 189 22.33 18.02 -21.50
C LEU A 189 21.63 19.10 -22.33
N ALA A 190 20.43 19.53 -21.93
CA ALA A 190 19.71 20.63 -22.57
C ALA A 190 20.47 21.97 -22.47
N GLY A 191 21.03 22.28 -21.29
CA GLY A 191 21.85 23.48 -21.07
C GLY A 191 23.15 23.49 -21.88
N ILE A 192 23.82 22.34 -21.99
CA ILE A 192 25.00 22.15 -22.86
C ILE A 192 24.61 22.37 -24.34
N SER A 193 23.44 21.88 -24.76
CA SER A 193 22.98 21.95 -26.16
C SER A 193 22.62 23.37 -26.66
N THR A 194 22.52 24.38 -25.79
CA THR A 194 22.15 25.76 -26.18
C THR A 194 23.20 26.84 -25.87
N SER A 195 24.29 26.52 -25.17
CA SER A 195 25.24 27.53 -24.71
C SER A 195 26.07 28.18 -25.83
N ASP A 196 26.72 27.35 -26.67
CA ASP A 196 27.90 27.79 -27.43
C ASP A 196 27.60 27.89 -28.94
N THR A 197 27.23 26.79 -29.61
CA THR A 197 27.06 26.75 -31.08
C THR A 197 25.93 27.64 -31.60
N ALA A 198 24.79 27.68 -30.91
CA ALA A 198 23.67 28.55 -31.29
C ALA A 198 24.04 30.04 -31.18
N ARG A 199 24.90 30.37 -30.20
CA ARG A 199 25.32 31.74 -29.89
C ARG A 199 26.42 32.23 -30.83
N GLU A 200 27.32 31.34 -31.24
CA GLU A 200 28.28 31.60 -32.31
C GLU A 200 27.59 31.74 -33.67
N LEU A 201 26.58 30.92 -33.99
CA LEU A 201 25.78 31.06 -35.21
C LEU A 201 25.01 32.38 -35.24
N GLU A 202 24.33 32.75 -34.16
CA GLU A 202 23.65 34.06 -34.05
C GLU A 202 24.64 35.23 -34.18
N GLN A 203 25.85 35.11 -33.62
CA GLN A 203 26.90 36.13 -33.81
C GLN A 203 27.44 36.18 -35.24
N LEU A 204 27.62 35.04 -35.91
CA LEU A 204 28.04 34.97 -37.31
C LEU A 204 26.98 35.57 -38.24
N ASP A 205 25.70 35.23 -38.08
CA ASP A 205 24.61 35.83 -38.86
C ASP A 205 24.48 37.35 -38.60
N ASN A 206 24.68 37.81 -37.36
CA ASN A 206 24.73 39.23 -37.05
C ASN A 206 25.96 39.93 -37.68
N ILE A 207 27.13 39.30 -37.69
CA ILE A 207 28.34 39.83 -38.34
C ILE A 207 28.17 39.89 -39.86
N VAL A 208 27.59 38.86 -40.48
CA VAL A 208 27.27 38.83 -41.92
C VAL A 208 26.23 39.89 -42.26
N GLY A 209 25.16 40.00 -41.47
CA GLY A 209 24.12 41.03 -41.64
C GLY A 209 24.67 42.45 -41.46
N GLN A 210 25.57 42.68 -40.51
CA GLN A 210 26.26 43.96 -40.34
C GLN A 210 27.23 44.25 -41.48
N ALA A 211 27.93 43.24 -42.02
CA ALA A 211 28.81 43.40 -43.18
C ALA A 211 28.01 43.72 -44.46
N GLU A 212 26.87 43.06 -44.70
CA GLU A 212 25.96 43.40 -45.80
C GLU A 212 25.37 44.80 -45.64
N ALA A 213 24.92 45.18 -44.44
CA ALA A 213 24.39 46.50 -44.15
C ALA A 213 25.46 47.59 -44.36
N ALA A 214 26.68 47.38 -43.87
CA ALA A 214 27.82 48.27 -44.09
C ALA A 214 28.19 48.38 -45.58
N ALA A 215 28.15 47.26 -46.33
CA ALA A 215 28.38 47.27 -47.77
C ALA A 215 27.30 48.07 -48.52
N ARG A 216 26.02 47.94 -48.15
CA ARG A 216 24.92 48.73 -48.72
C ARG A 216 25.07 50.21 -48.42
N VAL A 217 25.27 50.59 -47.15
CA VAL A 217 25.50 52.00 -46.76
C VAL A 217 26.74 52.59 -47.44
N THR A 218 27.81 51.81 -47.61
CA THR A 218 29.01 52.25 -48.37
C THR A 218 28.71 52.43 -49.86
N SER A 219 27.87 51.57 -50.46
CA SER A 219 27.45 51.71 -51.85
C SER A 219 26.52 52.91 -52.07
N GLU A 220 25.69 53.25 -51.07
CA GLU A 220 24.80 54.41 -51.09
C GLU A 220 25.57 55.72 -50.91
N LEU A 221 26.64 55.75 -50.09
CA LEU A 221 27.55 56.90 -49.98
C LEU A 221 28.42 57.13 -51.24
N ALA A 222 28.68 56.09 -52.03
CA ALA A 222 29.50 56.19 -53.25
C ALA A 222 28.67 56.42 -54.54
N GLY A 223 27.34 56.51 -54.44
CA GLY A 223 26.41 56.32 -55.56
C GLY A 223 25.94 57.56 -56.33
N THR A 224 26.38 58.78 -55.96
CA THR A 224 25.85 60.03 -56.56
C THR A 224 26.92 60.97 -57.11
N ASP A 225 27.33 60.77 -58.37
CA ASP A 225 26.92 61.69 -59.44
C ASP A 225 27.04 61.10 -60.88
N THR A 226 26.21 61.64 -61.77
CA THR A 226 26.25 61.73 -63.24
C THR A 226 27.05 60.73 -64.11
N ARG A 227 26.28 59.77 -64.65
CA ARG A 227 25.92 59.69 -66.08
C ARG A 227 27.01 60.05 -67.13
N LEU A 228 27.55 59.05 -67.85
CA LEU A 228 27.64 59.07 -69.33
C LEU A 228 27.95 57.68 -69.92
N ARG A 229 27.43 57.42 -71.13
CA ARG A 229 27.46 56.14 -71.89
C ARG A 229 26.69 54.99 -71.19
N ARG A 230 25.52 54.51 -71.63
CA ARG A 230 24.69 54.75 -72.84
C ARG A 230 25.29 54.27 -74.18
N ALA A 231 24.49 53.49 -74.91
CA ALA A 231 24.75 52.83 -76.20
C ALA A 231 25.62 51.55 -76.15
N GLN A 232 25.30 50.58 -77.03
CA GLN A 232 25.71 49.15 -77.07
C GLN A 232 25.11 48.31 -75.91
N LEU A 233 23.92 47.68 -76.02
CA LEU A 233 23.04 47.34 -77.16
C LEU A 233 23.66 46.41 -78.23
N LEU A 234 23.58 45.10 -77.99
CA LEU A 234 22.76 44.08 -78.72
C LEU A 234 23.22 42.68 -78.24
N GLU A 235 22.40 41.84 -77.60
CA GLU A 235 21.25 41.08 -78.12
C GLU A 235 21.63 39.80 -78.90
N LYS A 236 21.34 38.61 -78.33
CA LYS A 236 20.41 37.61 -78.92
C LYS A 236 20.12 36.38 -78.03
N HIS A 237 18.96 35.77 -78.33
CA HIS A 237 18.27 34.65 -77.67
C HIS A 237 19.10 33.34 -77.62
N ARG A 238 18.79 32.29 -76.83
CA ARG A 238 17.53 31.60 -76.45
C ARG A 238 17.66 31.01 -75.01
N GLY A 239 16.65 30.41 -74.36
CA GLY A 239 15.26 30.11 -74.70
C GLY A 239 14.55 29.41 -73.52
N ARG A 240 13.21 29.25 -73.55
CA ARG A 240 12.37 28.84 -72.40
C ARG A 240 11.82 27.42 -72.58
N GLN A 241 11.70 26.63 -71.50
CA GLN A 241 10.53 25.76 -71.28
C GLN A 241 10.35 25.32 -69.81
N TYR A 242 9.11 24.95 -69.49
CA TYR A 242 8.60 24.43 -68.21
C TYR A 242 7.93 23.07 -68.49
N THR A 243 7.93 22.13 -67.54
CA THR A 243 6.72 21.62 -66.79
C THR A 243 7.04 20.27 -66.13
N GLY A 244 6.55 20.05 -64.89
CA GLY A 244 6.64 18.77 -64.17
C GLY A 244 5.30 18.17 -63.73
N GLU A 245 4.22 18.97 -63.74
CA GLU A 245 2.92 18.59 -63.15
C GLU A 245 2.11 17.57 -63.97
N PHE A 246 2.48 17.29 -65.23
CA PHE A 246 1.75 16.33 -66.07
C PHE A 246 2.05 14.87 -65.72
N SER A 247 3.29 14.57 -65.29
CA SER A 247 3.77 13.21 -65.00
C SER A 247 3.11 12.54 -63.79
N ARG A 248 2.26 13.26 -63.05
CA ARG A 248 1.63 12.81 -61.81
C ARG A 248 0.22 12.23 -61.98
N LEU A 249 -0.32 12.22 -63.22
CA LEU A 249 -1.76 11.98 -63.48
C LEU A 249 -2.09 10.87 -64.50
N VAL A 250 -1.10 10.15 -65.05
CA VAL A 250 -1.33 9.12 -66.08
C VAL A 250 -0.71 7.77 -65.68
N GLY A 251 -1.12 7.27 -64.51
CA GLY A 251 -0.57 6.04 -63.93
C GLY A 251 -0.91 4.77 -64.72
N LEU A 252 0.03 4.29 -65.52
CA LEU A 252 0.07 2.94 -66.10
C LEU A 252 1.47 2.34 -65.87
N ALA A 253 1.54 1.01 -65.78
CA ALA A 253 2.64 0.34 -65.09
C ALA A 253 3.78 -0.16 -66.00
N LYS A 254 4.90 -0.47 -65.32
CA LYS A 254 6.10 -1.23 -65.72
C LYS A 254 7.23 -0.44 -66.40
N GLU A 255 8.37 -0.50 -65.73
CA GLU A 255 9.69 -0.51 -66.37
C GLU A 255 9.74 -1.62 -67.42
N THR A 256 10.32 -1.33 -68.59
CA THR A 256 10.65 -2.33 -69.60
C THR A 256 11.96 -1.97 -70.27
N ASP A 257 13.01 -2.75 -70.02
CA ASP A 257 13.97 -3.10 -71.07
C ASP A 257 14.62 -4.46 -70.81
N THR A 258 14.15 -5.48 -71.52
CA THR A 258 14.95 -6.43 -72.34
C THR A 258 14.04 -7.54 -72.90
N ALA A 259 14.47 -8.21 -73.97
CA ALA A 259 13.57 -8.90 -74.89
C ALA A 259 13.60 -10.46 -74.84
N THR A 260 12.55 -11.01 -75.45
CA THR A 260 12.33 -12.39 -75.97
C THR A 260 13.59 -13.10 -76.53
N ARG A 261 13.70 -14.45 -76.64
CA ARG A 261 12.73 -15.59 -76.72
C ARG A 261 13.53 -16.89 -76.41
N THR A 262 13.04 -17.98 -75.82
CA THR A 262 12.09 -19.03 -76.27
C THR A 262 11.82 -19.99 -75.08
N ALA A 263 10.61 -20.54 -74.88
CA ALA A 263 10.21 -21.95 -75.10
C ALA A 263 11.15 -23.01 -74.47
N GLU A 264 10.69 -24.03 -73.72
CA GLU A 264 9.47 -24.84 -73.91
C GLU A 264 8.95 -25.56 -72.62
N GLU A 265 7.70 -26.08 -72.69
CA GLU A 265 7.06 -27.15 -71.87
C GLU A 265 6.60 -26.96 -70.39
N GLU A 266 5.86 -27.97 -69.92
CA GLU A 266 4.76 -28.02 -68.91
C GLU A 266 5.07 -29.11 -67.83
N PRO A 267 4.18 -29.57 -66.89
CA PRO A 267 2.85 -29.12 -66.44
C PRO A 267 2.60 -29.13 -64.89
N ALA A 268 1.33 -28.96 -64.50
CA ALA A 268 0.67 -29.35 -63.23
C ALA A 268 1.08 -28.60 -61.92
N GLU A 269 0.24 -27.77 -61.28
CA GLU A 269 -1.17 -27.92 -60.81
C GLU A 269 -1.33 -28.78 -59.53
N LYS A 270 -1.73 -28.12 -58.42
CA LYS A 270 -2.82 -28.59 -57.52
C LYS A 270 -3.29 -27.55 -56.47
N VAL A 271 -4.24 -26.72 -56.92
CA VAL A 271 -5.47 -26.30 -56.23
C VAL A 271 -5.58 -26.65 -54.71
N LYS A 272 -5.36 -25.66 -53.83
CA LYS A 272 -6.36 -25.15 -52.85
C LYS A 272 -5.91 -23.94 -52.01
N LEU A 273 -6.85 -23.02 -51.80
CA LEU A 273 -6.87 -21.98 -50.76
C LEU A 273 -7.69 -22.52 -49.54
N PRO A 274 -7.87 -21.77 -48.43
CA PRO A 274 -7.15 -20.61 -47.87
C PRO A 274 -6.49 -21.03 -46.52
N GLU A 275 -6.29 -20.30 -45.40
CA GLU A 275 -6.64 -18.95 -44.89
C GLU A 275 -5.52 -18.42 -43.97
N ALA A 276 -5.03 -17.18 -44.20
CA ALA A 276 -4.37 -16.28 -43.23
C ALA A 276 -4.11 -14.90 -43.86
#